data_AF-A0A920BKC0-F1
#
_entry.id   AF-A0A920BKC0-F1
#
_cell.length_a   1.000
_cell.length_b   1.000
_cell.length_c   1.000
_cell.angle_alpha   90.00
_cell.angle_beta   90.00
_cell.angle_gamma   90.00
#
_symmetry.space_group_name_H-M   'P 1'
#
loop_
_entity.id
_entity.type
_entity.pdbx_description
1 polymer ?
#
loop_
_entity_poly.entity_id
_entity_poly.type
_entity_poly.pdbx_seq_one_letter_code
_entity_poly.pdbx_strand_id
1 'polypeptide(L)' 'MVDDDAPITPDDLSMIRGMDPYTIKRLKEKEIISYTQIVRLSSTEIDAIEEEFDIPGCFNRFSWQYQAQQLMTEEE' A
#
# COMPACT_ATOMS: atom_id res chain seq x y z
N MET A 1 16.08 -17.17 -9.50
CA MET A 1 16.12 -15.73 -9.75
C MET A 1 15.30 -15.12 -8.64
N VAL A 2 16.00 -14.63 -7.62
CA VAL A 2 15.53 -14.04 -6.34
C VAL A 2 14.42 -14.79 -5.62
N ASP A 3 14.87 -15.56 -4.64
CA ASP A 3 14.16 -16.10 -3.47
C ASP A 3 13.50 -14.98 -2.63
N ASP A 4 12.18 -15.08 -2.37
CA ASP A 4 11.49 -14.64 -1.12
C ASP A 4 10.00 -15.10 -1.13
N ASP A 5 9.74 -16.41 -1.08
CA ASP A 5 8.40 -16.95 -0.80
C ASP A 5 8.22 -17.03 0.72
N ALA A 6 8.26 -15.88 1.40
CA ALA A 6 7.50 -15.76 2.63
C ALA A 6 6.03 -15.65 2.20
N PRO A 7 5.06 -16.32 2.85
CA PRO A 7 3.67 -16.08 2.57
C PRO A 7 3.34 -14.65 3.03
N ILE A 8 3.53 -13.67 2.15
CA ILE A 8 2.95 -12.35 2.28
C ILE A 8 1.46 -12.56 2.12
N THR A 9 0.78 -12.74 3.25
CA THR A 9 -0.67 -12.81 3.28
C THR A 9 -1.17 -11.49 2.70
N PRO A 10 -1.97 -11.51 1.63
CA PRO A 10 -2.54 -10.30 1.08
C PRO A 10 -3.46 -9.68 2.14
N ASP A 11 -3.11 -8.51 2.62
CA ASP A 11 -3.99 -7.70 3.45
C ASP A 11 -5.12 -7.12 2.60
N ASP A 12 -6.21 -6.78 3.28
CA ASP A 12 -7.32 -6.11 2.66
C ASP A 12 -7.04 -4.61 2.52
N LEU A 13 -6.23 -4.25 1.53
CA LEU A 13 -5.89 -2.84 1.22
C LEU A 13 -7.13 -1.94 1.06
N SER A 14 -8.32 -2.51 0.81
CA SER A 14 -9.59 -1.76 0.77
C SER A 14 -10.01 -1.18 2.12
N MET A 15 -9.41 -1.62 3.22
CA MET A 15 -9.60 -1.05 4.56
C MET A 15 -9.02 0.37 4.66
N ILE A 16 -8.01 0.70 3.85
CA ILE A 16 -7.40 2.03 3.83
C ILE A 16 -8.37 3.01 3.16
N ARG A 17 -8.78 4.05 3.90
CA ARG A 17 -9.66 5.08 3.35
C ARG A 17 -8.99 5.81 2.19
N GLY A 18 -9.72 5.95 1.10
CA GLY A 18 -9.26 6.64 -0.11
C GLY A 18 -8.61 5.71 -1.13
N MET A 19 -8.37 4.43 -0.81
CA MET A 19 -7.96 3.46 -1.82
C MET A 19 -9.14 3.05 -2.70
N ASP A 20 -9.05 3.36 -3.99
CA ASP A 20 -9.95 2.85 -5.00
C ASP A 20 -9.60 1.41 -5.39
N PRO A 21 -10.60 0.57 -5.77
CA PRO A 21 -10.35 -0.80 -6.21
C PRO A 21 -9.40 -0.88 -7.43
N TYR A 22 -9.33 0.19 -8.23
CA TYR A 22 -8.36 0.31 -9.31
C TYR A 22 -6.92 0.40 -8.78
N THR A 23 -6.66 1.27 -7.80
CA THR A 23 -5.34 1.40 -7.17
C THR A 23 -4.93 0.12 -6.45
N ILE A 24 -5.86 -0.52 -5.73
CA ILE A 24 -5.59 -1.80 -5.04
C ILE A 24 -5.17 -2.87 -6.05
N LYS A 25 -5.90 -2.99 -7.16
CA LYS A 25 -5.55 -3.97 -8.21
C LYS A 25 -4.15 -3.70 -8.75
N ARG A 26 -3.83 -2.43 -9.02
CA ARG A 26 -2.51 -2.04 -9.53
C ARG A 26 -1.37 -2.26 -8.54
N LEU A 27 -1.58 -1.98 -7.25
CA LEU A 27 -0.63 -2.29 -6.19
C LEU A 27 -0.39 -3.81 -6.12
N LYS A 28 -1.46 -4.61 -6.21
CA LYS A 28 -1.36 -6.08 -6.29
C LYS A 28 -0.57 -6.55 -7.51
N GLU A 29 -0.69 -5.88 -8.66
CA GLU A 29 0.14 -6.19 -9.85
C GLU A 29 1.61 -5.81 -9.66
N LYS A 30 1.93 -4.83 -8.80
CA LYS A 30 3.31 -4.51 -8.39
C LYS A 30 3.77 -5.31 -7.16
N GLU A 31 3.07 -6.40 -6.82
CA GLU A 31 3.36 -7.28 -5.67
C GLU A 31 3.22 -6.59 -4.29
N ILE A 32 2.63 -5.38 -4.25
CA ILE A 32 2.31 -4.66 -3.02
C ILE A 32 0.92 -5.12 -2.55
N ILE A 33 0.91 -6.14 -1.70
CA ILE A 33 -0.32 -6.78 -1.23
C ILE A 33 -0.54 -6.69 0.28
N SER A 34 0.41 -6.14 1.04
CA SER A 34 0.35 -6.11 2.52
C SER A 34 0.60 -4.70 3.06
N TYR A 35 0.02 -4.39 4.22
CA TYR A 35 0.20 -3.08 4.87
C TYR A 35 1.67 -2.80 5.20
N THR A 36 2.45 -3.83 5.56
CA THR A 36 3.89 -3.71 5.85
C THR A 36 4.65 -3.08 4.70
N GLN A 37 4.33 -3.48 3.47
CA GLN A 37 5.01 -2.94 2.29
C GLN A 37 4.67 -1.46 2.13
N ILE A 38 3.40 -1.09 2.29
CA ILE A 38 2.94 0.31 2.23
C ILE A 38 3.63 1.18 3.29
N VAL A 39 3.72 0.70 4.53
CA VAL A 39 4.38 1.43 5.62
C VAL A 39 5.88 1.59 5.36
N ARG A 40 6.52 0.62 4.69
CA ARG A 40 7.94 0.66 4.32
C ARG A 40 8.25 1.58 3.14
N LEU A 41 7.24 1.99 2.36
CA LEU A 41 7.44 2.93 1.25
C LEU A 41 7.99 4.26 1.75
N SER A 42 8.95 4.82 1.03
CA SER A 42 9.44 6.17 1.29
C SER A 42 8.56 7.21 0.61
N SER A 43 8.61 8.46 1.07
CA SER A 43 7.87 9.58 0.45
C SER A 43 8.14 9.73 -1.05
N THR A 44 9.36 9.43 -1.51
CA THR A 44 9.72 9.40 -2.93
C THR A 44 9.05 8.26 -3.70
N GLU A 45 8.96 7.07 -3.11
CA GLU A 45 8.28 5.94 -3.76
C GLU A 45 6.78 6.18 -3.83
N ILE A 46 6.23 6.80 -2.78
CA ILE A 46 4.83 7.24 -2.75
C ILE A 46 4.57 8.22 -3.88
N ASP A 47 5.39 9.25 -4.03
CA ASP A 47 5.23 10.23 -5.10
C ASP A 47 5.31 9.57 -6.49
N ALA A 48 6.25 8.64 -6.68
CA ALA A 48 6.38 7.87 -7.93
C ALA A 48 5.15 6.97 -8.20
N ILE A 49 4.61 6.33 -7.16
CA ILE A 49 3.38 5.54 -7.21
C ILE A 49 2.19 6.46 -7.54
N GLU A 50 2.10 7.61 -6.88
CA GLU A 50 1.04 8.58 -7.10
C GLU A 50 1.05 9.14 -8.53
N GLU A 51 2.22 9.43 -9.08
CA GLU A 51 2.40 9.86 -10.47
C GLU A 51 2.07 8.72 -11.46
N GLU A 52 2.56 7.50 -11.23
CA GLU A 52 2.28 6.32 -12.06
C GLU A 52 0.78 5.98 -12.09
N PHE A 53 0.11 6.09 -10.95
CA PHE A 53 -1.31 5.73 -10.81
C PHE A 53 -2.27 6.90 -11.03
N ASP A 54 -1.76 8.10 -11.36
CA ASP A 54 -2.54 9.33 -11.55
C ASP A 54 -3.41 9.68 -10.32
N ILE A 55 -2.85 9.46 -9.12
CA ILE A 55 -3.49 9.72 -7.81
C ILE A 55 -2.66 10.71 -6.96
N PRO A 56 -2.29 11.88 -7.50
CA PRO A 56 -1.38 12.82 -6.83
C PRO A 56 -1.92 13.25 -5.46
N GLY A 57 -1.12 13.01 -4.42
CA GLY A 57 -1.42 13.38 -3.05
C GLY A 57 -2.47 12.54 -2.34
N CYS A 58 -2.98 11.42 -2.89
CA CYS A 58 -3.84 10.48 -2.18
C CYS A 58 -3.18 9.88 -0.91
N PHE A 59 -1.94 9.39 -1.01
CA PHE A 59 -1.19 8.84 0.12
C PHE A 59 -1.00 9.87 1.22
N ASN A 60 -0.70 11.13 0.88
CA ASN A 60 -0.52 12.19 1.87
C ASN A 60 -1.86 12.66 2.45
N ARG A 61 -2.87 12.88 1.60
CA ARG A 61 -4.19 13.40 1.97
C ARG A 61 -4.98 12.43 2.86
N PHE A 62 -4.86 11.14 2.58
CA PHE A 62 -5.51 10.10 3.38
C PHE A 62 -4.54 9.44 4.36
N SER A 63 -3.25 9.82 4.35
CA SER A 63 -2.23 9.24 5.22
C SER A 63 -2.23 7.70 5.16
N TRP A 64 -2.18 7.13 3.96
CA TRP A 64 -2.29 5.68 3.75
C TRP A 64 -1.26 4.88 4.54
N GLN A 65 -0.02 5.37 4.67
CA GLN A 65 1.00 4.74 5.51
C GLN A 65 0.59 4.69 6.99
N TYR A 66 0.03 5.78 7.51
CA TYR A 66 -0.43 5.83 8.89
C TYR A 66 -1.61 4.88 9.10
N GLN A 67 -2.59 4.89 8.20
CA GLN A 67 -3.72 3.95 8.25
C GLN A 67 -3.27 2.49 8.18
N ALA A 68 -2.36 2.17 7.25
CA ALA A 68 -1.75 0.84 7.14
C ALA A 68 -1.08 0.43 8.46
N GLN A 69 -0.27 1.31 9.06
CA GLN A 69 0.36 1.03 10.36
C GLN A 69 -0.65 0.80 11.48
N GLN A 70 -1.75 1.57 11.51
CA GLN A 70 -2.83 1.37 12.50
C GLN A 70 -3.52 0.02 12.30
N LEU A 71 -3.87 -0.35 11.07
CA LEU A 71 -4.50 -1.64 10.75
C LEU A 71 -3.61 -2.82 11.15
N MET A 72 -2.29 -2.69 10.96
CA MET A 72 -1.33 -3.70 11.40
C MET A 72 -1.24 -3.84 12.92
N THR A 73 -1.50 -2.77 13.65
CA THR A 73 -1.46 -2.74 15.13
C THR A 73 -2.79 -3.18 15.73
N GLU A 74 -3.91 -2.96 15.03
CA GLU A 74 -5.26 -3.26 15.50
C GLU A 74 -5.66 -4.73 15.29
N GLU A 75 -4.91 -5.48 14.47
CA GLU A 75 -5.02 -6.94 14.30
C GLU A 75 -4.24 -7.74 15.38
N GLU A 76 -3.85 -7.13 16.51
CA GLU A 76 -3.28 -7.80 17.71
C GLU A 76 -4.32 -8.09 18.82
#